data_AF-A0A820L1V3-F1
#
_entry.id   AF-A0A820L1V3-F1
#
_cell.length_a   1.000
_cell.length_b   1.000
_cell.length_c   1.000
_cell.angle_alpha   90.00
_cell.angle_beta   90.00
_cell.angle_gamma   90.00
#
_symmetry.space_group_name_H-M   'P 1'
#
loop_
_entity.id
_entity.type
_entity.pdbx_description
1 polymer ?
#
loop_
_entity_poly.entity_id
_entity_poly.type
_entity_poly.pdbx_seq_one_letter_code
_entity_poly.pdbx_strand_id
1 'polypeptide(L)'
;DEDRTRKINKIDWSLLTKTSQRSLFELYRKLIAFRKSSSAIKSDNVTFLCHDSDTYIVAYHRWSNENNESIVALFNFSLKDQQTYSINNWPKNGR
;
A
#
# COMPACT_ATOMS: atom_id res chain seq x y z
N ASP A 1 26.05 11.08 -37.53
CA ASP A 1 24.83 10.78 -36.78
C ASP A 1 24.85 9.35 -36.28
N GLU A 2 25.28 9.15 -35.04
CA GLU A 2 25.26 7.84 -34.39
C GLU A 2 23.83 7.48 -33.95
N ASP A 3 23.38 6.34 -34.43
CA ASP A 3 22.12 5.69 -34.14
C ASP A 3 22.00 5.39 -32.63
N ARG A 4 21.25 6.24 -31.91
CA ARG A 4 20.92 6.04 -30.49
C ARG A 4 19.78 5.02 -30.36
N THR A 5 20.01 3.79 -30.81
CA THR A 5 19.05 2.71 -30.59
C THR A 5 19.01 2.39 -29.10
N ARG A 6 17.93 2.78 -28.42
CA ARG A 6 17.68 2.44 -27.01
C ARG A 6 17.70 0.92 -26.87
N LYS A 7 18.74 0.35 -26.26
CA LYS A 7 18.75 -1.08 -25.90
C LYS A 7 17.49 -1.40 -25.10
N ILE A 8 16.64 -2.27 -25.65
CA ILE A 8 15.44 -2.75 -24.96
C ILE A 8 15.91 -3.60 -23.79
N ASN A 9 15.83 -3.08 -22.57
CA ASN A 9 15.99 -3.86 -21.36
C ASN A 9 14.75 -4.76 -21.22
N LYS A 10 14.88 -6.00 -21.70
CA LYS A 10 13.84 -7.01 -21.55
C LYS A 10 13.67 -7.36 -20.06
N ILE A 11 12.43 -7.62 -19.67
CA ILE A 11 12.11 -8.13 -18.33
C ILE A 11 12.75 -9.52 -18.19
N ASP A 12 13.53 -9.72 -17.13
CA ASP A 12 14.08 -11.02 -16.78
C ASP A 12 13.05 -11.86 -16.03
N TRP A 13 12.27 -12.63 -16.78
CA TRP A 13 11.25 -13.52 -16.24
C TRP A 13 11.82 -14.70 -15.44
N SER A 14 13.11 -15.02 -15.60
CA SER A 14 13.75 -16.12 -14.86
C SER A 14 13.76 -15.85 -13.35
N LEU A 15 13.71 -14.58 -12.95
CA LEU A 15 13.65 -14.15 -11.55
C LEU A 15 12.43 -14.72 -10.80
N LEU A 16 11.34 -15.06 -11.47
CA LEU A 16 10.15 -15.65 -10.82
C LEU A 16 10.37 -17.07 -10.27
N THR A 17 11.47 -17.72 -10.63
CA THR A 17 11.85 -19.03 -10.07
C THR A 17 12.31 -18.95 -8.61
N LYS A 18 12.74 -17.77 -8.17
CA LYS A 18 13.21 -17.53 -6.80
C LYS A 18 12.04 -17.23 -5.87
N THR A 19 12.06 -17.83 -4.67
CA THR A 19 10.97 -17.71 -3.69
C THR A 19 10.62 -16.27 -3.34
N SER A 20 11.61 -15.40 -3.07
CA SER A 20 11.36 -14.01 -2.67
C SER A 20 10.72 -13.18 -3.79
N GLN A 21 11.19 -13.34 -5.04
CA GLN A 21 10.58 -12.70 -6.19
C GLN A 21 9.15 -13.23 -6.46
N ARG A 22 8.92 -14.53 -6.24
CA ARG A 22 7.57 -15.10 -6.32
C ARG A 22 6.65 -14.52 -5.24
N SER A 23 7.13 -14.39 -4.00
CA SER A 23 6.37 -13.76 -2.92
C SER A 23 6.00 -12.32 -3.25
N LEU A 24 6.92 -11.55 -3.82
CA LEU A 24 6.64 -10.17 -4.27
C LEU A 24 5.59 -10.15 -5.40
N PHE A 25 5.70 -11.05 -6.38
CA PHE A 25 4.70 -11.18 -7.44
C PHE A 25 3.31 -11.48 -6.89
N GLU A 26 3.19 -12.44 -5.97
CA GLU A 26 1.92 -12.79 -5.33
C GLU A 26 1.37 -11.64 -4.47
N LEU A 27 2.24 -10.89 -3.76
CA LEU A 27 1.85 -9.69 -3.03
C LEU A 27 1.19 -8.67 -3.95
N TYR A 28 1.83 -8.32 -5.08
CA TYR A 28 1.24 -7.39 -6.05
C TYR A 28 -0.07 -7.91 -6.64
N ARG A 29 -0.16 -9.21 -6.95
CA ARG A 29 -1.42 -9.81 -7.43
C ARG A 29 -2.55 -9.61 -6.43
N LYS A 30 -2.28 -9.83 -5.14
CA LYS A 30 -3.25 -9.62 -4.05
C LYS A 30 -3.61 -8.14 -3.88
N LEU A 31 -2.64 -7.23 -3.92
CA LEU A 31 -2.89 -5.78 -3.83
C LEU A 31 -3.74 -5.26 -4.99
N ILE A 32 -3.50 -5.74 -6.21
CA ILE A 32 -4.31 -5.39 -7.39
C ILE A 32 -5.74 -5.91 -7.23
N ALA A 33 -5.90 -7.17 -6.79
CA ALA A 33 -7.22 -7.74 -6.52
C ALA A 33 -7.97 -6.93 -5.45
N PHE A 34 -7.30 -6.61 -4.34
CA PHE A 34 -7.86 -5.80 -3.26
C PHE A 34 -8.27 -4.40 -3.72
N ARG A 35 -7.45 -3.71 -4.51
CA ARG A 35 -7.81 -2.42 -5.11
C ARG A 35 -9.04 -2.52 -6.01
N LYS A 36 -9.19 -3.61 -6.77
CA LYS A 36 -10.36 -3.82 -7.65
C LYS A 36 -11.64 -4.04 -6.85
N SER A 37 -11.57 -4.81 -5.76
CA SER A 37 -12.73 -5.15 -4.93
C SER A 37 -13.12 -4.06 -3.93
N SER A 38 -12.18 -3.25 -3.45
CA SER A 38 -12.44 -2.24 -2.42
C SER A 38 -12.85 -0.89 -3.01
N SER A 39 -14.08 -0.48 -2.75
CA SER A 39 -14.60 0.85 -3.06
C SER A 39 -13.95 1.96 -2.25
N ALA A 40 -13.60 1.71 -0.98
CA ALA A 40 -12.89 2.69 -0.15
C ALA A 40 -11.47 2.99 -0.68
N ILE A 41 -10.75 2.01 -1.23
CA ILE A 41 -9.44 2.23 -1.86
C ILE A 41 -9.54 2.95 -3.22
N LYS A 42 -10.70 2.87 -3.87
CA LYS A 42 -10.97 3.54 -5.15
C LYS A 42 -11.56 4.94 -4.98
N SER A 43 -12.13 5.27 -3.83
CA SER A 43 -12.72 6.59 -3.58
C SER A 43 -11.64 7.67 -3.39
N ASP A 44 -12.03 8.93 -3.62
CA ASP A 44 -11.18 10.10 -3.37
C ASP A 44 -11.16 10.52 -1.89
N ASN A 45 -12.02 9.92 -1.07
CA ASN A 45 -12.11 10.22 0.34
C ASN A 45 -10.87 9.70 1.09
N VAL A 46 -10.12 10.63 1.67
CA VAL A 46 -8.95 10.32 2.48
C VAL A 46 -8.78 11.34 3.61
N THR A 47 -8.34 10.89 4.77
CA THR A 47 -7.87 11.77 5.84
C THR A 47 -6.67 11.16 6.54
N PHE A 48 -5.67 11.97 6.87
CA PHE A 48 -4.50 11.51 7.63
C PHE A 48 -4.86 11.42 9.11
N LEU A 49 -4.60 10.25 9.71
CA LEU A 49 -4.80 10.01 11.13
C LEU A 49 -3.55 10.32 11.93
N CYS A 50 -2.39 10.05 11.34
CA CYS A 50 -1.10 10.20 11.98
C CYS A 50 0.04 10.36 10.95
N HIS A 51 0.96 11.26 11.27
CA HIS A 51 2.28 11.37 10.66
C HIS A 51 3.29 11.57 11.79
N ASP A 52 3.94 10.50 12.20
CA ASP A 52 4.92 10.49 13.30
C ASP A 52 6.33 10.32 12.71
N SER A 53 7.10 11.40 12.72
CA SER A 53 8.47 11.44 12.22
C SER A 53 9.45 10.68 13.10
N ASP A 54 9.15 10.51 14.39
CA ASP A 54 10.06 9.90 15.35
C ASP A 54 9.97 8.38 15.27
N THR A 55 8.77 7.85 15.06
CA THR A 55 8.53 6.40 14.86
C THR A 55 8.50 5.98 13.40
N TYR A 56 8.54 6.92 12.45
CA TYR A 56 8.40 6.70 11.01
C TYR A 56 7.10 5.99 10.64
N ILE A 57 6.00 6.34 11.32
CA ILE A 57 4.66 5.79 11.08
C ILE A 57 3.80 6.81 10.34
N VAL A 58 3.11 6.32 9.32
CA VAL A 58 2.06 7.06 8.61
C VAL A 58 0.78 6.25 8.65
N ALA A 59 -0.32 6.88 9.06
CA ALA A 59 -1.64 6.25 9.02
C ALA A 59 -2.66 7.19 8.38
N TYR A 60 -3.51 6.64 7.51
CA TYR A 60 -4.61 7.36 6.90
C TYR A 60 -5.86 6.50 6.82
N HIS A 61 -7.01 7.16 6.80
CA HIS A 61 -8.33 6.57 6.68
C HIS A 61 -8.89 6.87 5.28
N ARG A 62 -9.46 5.84 4.65
CA ARG A 62 -10.17 5.89 3.37
C ARG A 62 -11.58 5.33 3.57
N TRP A 63 -12.58 5.90 2.91
CA TRP A 63 -13.94 5.39 3.00
C TRP A 63 -14.74 5.58 1.72
N SER A 64 -15.77 4.76 1.50
CA SER A 64 -16.73 4.93 0.42
C SER A 64 -18.13 5.04 0.98
N ASN A 65 -18.85 6.09 0.56
CA ASN A 65 -20.26 6.26 0.90
C ASN A 65 -21.17 5.32 0.11
N GLU A 66 -20.71 4.79 -1.03
CA GLU A 66 -21.52 3.94 -1.92
C GLU A 66 -21.79 2.56 -1.29
N ASN A 67 -20.76 1.95 -0.70
CA ASN A 67 -20.84 0.61 -0.11
C ASN A 67 -20.64 0.62 1.41
N ASN A 68 -20.61 1.81 2.03
CA ASN A 68 -20.31 2.00 3.45
C ASN A 68 -19.03 1.25 3.89
N GLU A 69 -18.00 1.26 3.04
CA GLU A 69 -16.72 0.59 3.30
C GLU A 69 -15.74 1.60 3.91
N SER A 70 -14.99 1.18 4.93
CA SER A 70 -14.07 2.02 5.68
C SER A 70 -12.76 1.26 5.94
N ILE A 71 -11.62 1.85 5.60
CA ILE A 71 -10.29 1.24 5.73
C ILE A 71 -9.32 2.21 6.36
N VAL A 72 -8.62 1.77 7.41
CA VAL A 72 -7.44 2.45 7.93
C VAL A 72 -6.20 1.73 7.41
N ALA A 73 -5.31 2.46 6.74
CA ALA A 73 -4.02 1.97 6.29
C ALA A 73 -2.92 2.54 7.18
N LEU A 74 -2.09 1.65 7.74
CA LEU A 74 -0.96 1.99 8.61
C LEU A 74 0.32 1.47 7.98
N PHE A 75 1.33 2.33 7.87
CA PHE A 75 2.64 2.03 7.32
C PHE A 75 3.69 2.34 8.36
N ASN A 76 4.49 1.34 8.70
CA ASN A 76 5.70 1.48 9.51
C ASN A 76 6.89 1.45 8.56
N PHE A 77 7.59 2.58 8.42
CA PHE A 77 8.80 2.71 7.60
C PHE A 77 10.09 2.49 8.39
N SER A 78 9.99 2.20 9.69
CA SER A 78 11.15 1.86 10.51
C SER A 78 11.53 0.38 10.37
N LEU A 79 12.75 0.04 10.77
CA LEU A 79 13.20 -1.36 10.91
C LEU A 79 12.74 -2.01 12.23
N LYS A 80 12.01 -1.26 13.08
CA LYS A 80 11.60 -1.70 14.41
C LYS A 80 10.14 -2.09 14.40
N ASP A 81 9.84 -3.23 15.01
CA ASP A 81 8.46 -3.59 15.33
C ASP A 81 7.93 -2.72 16.47
N GLN A 82 6.79 -2.08 16.26
CA GLN A 82 6.17 -1.16 17.22
C GLN A 82 5.02 -1.89 17.91
N GLN A 83 5.28 -2.50 19.08
CA GLN A 83 4.29 -3.33 19.77
C GLN A 83 3.23 -2.50 20.54
N THR A 84 3.52 -1.26 20.90
CA THR A 84 2.67 -0.43 21.78
C THR A 84 2.29 0.93 21.18
N TYR A 85 2.09 0.99 19.86
CA TYR A 85 1.74 2.23 19.17
C TYR A 85 0.23 2.51 19.22
N SER A 86 -0.17 3.75 19.51
CA SER A 86 -1.58 4.18 19.54
C SER A 86 -1.85 5.35 18.60
N ILE A 87 -3.03 5.34 17.98
CA ILE A 87 -3.52 6.43 17.14
C ILE A 87 -4.70 7.09 17.84
N ASN A 88 -4.49 8.34 18.28
CA ASN A 88 -5.49 9.06 19.08
C ASN A 88 -6.73 9.50 18.26
N ASN A 89 -6.56 9.76 16.97
CA ASN A 89 -7.62 10.23 16.07
C ASN A 89 -8.32 9.09 15.32
N TRP A 90 -8.65 8.00 16.01
CA TRP A 90 -9.29 6.86 15.36
C TRP A 90 -10.69 7.22 14.81
N PRO A 91 -11.05 6.80 13.58
CA PRO A 91 -12.38 7.07 13.02
C PRO A 91 -13.48 6.50 13.91
N LYS A 92 -14.37 7.37 14.40
CA LYS A 92 -15.47 6.98 15.32
C LYS A 92 -16.60 6.20 14.63
N ASN A 93 -16.67 6.28 13.30
CA ASN A 93 -17.77 5.74 12.50
C ASN A 93 -17.40 4.38 11.91
N GLY A 94 -16.87 3.48 12.73
CA GLY A 94 -16.76 2.07 12.36
C GLY A 94 -18.17 1.47 12.25
N ARG A 95 -18.74 1.49 11.05
CA ARG A 95 -19.80 0.57 10.67
C ARG A 95 -19.23 -0.45 9.70
#